data_AF-A0A966A295-F1
#
_entry.id   AF-A0A966A295-F1
#
_cell.length_a   1.000
_cell.length_b   1.000
_cell.length_c   1.000
_cell.angle_alpha   90.00
_cell.angle_beta   90.00
_cell.angle_gamma   90.00
#
_symmetry.space_group_name_H-M   'P 1'
#
loop_
_entity.id
_entity.type
_entity.pdbx_description
1 polymer ?
#
loop_
_entity_poly.entity_id
_entity_poly.type
_entity_poly.pdbx_seq_one_letter_code
_entity_poly.pdbx_strand_id
1 'polypeptide(L)'
;AFALSLDVINDRFDPSQYNVYVFYASDGDNFAADREASKQRLKDLSAISNFLGYVETTRRSSDRLNTEMGRLFKDLAEGETPADSYALGAQEDVWDAIRRFFTQQATHED
;
A
#
# COMPACT_ATOMS: atom_id res chain seq x y z
N ALA A 1 2.01 -6.53 -10.30
CA ALA A 1 1.43 -5.18 -10.13
C ALA A 1 2.52 -4.10 -9.97
N PHE A 2 3.37 -4.19 -8.95
CA PHE A 2 4.31 -3.10 -8.61
C PHE A 2 5.31 -2.70 -9.70
N ALA A 3 5.85 -3.66 -10.46
CA ALA A 3 6.73 -3.34 -11.59
C ALA A 3 6.03 -2.45 -12.63
N LEU A 4 4.80 -2.79 -13.01
CA LEU A 4 4.01 -1.99 -13.94
C LEU A 4 3.67 -0.61 -13.36
N SER A 5 3.39 -0.52 -12.06
CA SER A 5 3.16 0.76 -11.39
C SER A 5 4.38 1.67 -11.48
N LEU A 6 5.59 1.13 -11.22
CA LEU A 6 6.84 1.87 -11.39
C LEU A 6 7.04 2.35 -12.82
N ASP A 7 6.82 1.48 -13.80
CA ASP A 7 6.96 1.83 -15.22
C ASP A 7 6.02 2.97 -15.61
N VAL A 8 4.76 2.91 -15.19
CA VAL A 8 3.75 3.96 -15.46
C VAL A 8 4.11 5.28 -14.78
N ILE A 9 4.56 5.25 -13.53
CA ILE A 9 4.97 6.46 -12.80
C ILE A 9 6.17 7.10 -13.51
N ASN A 10 7.21 6.32 -13.79
CA ASN A 10 8.44 6.85 -14.40
C ASN A 10 8.22 7.37 -15.83
N ASP A 11 7.31 6.78 -16.60
CA ASP A 11 7.02 7.20 -17.98
C ASP A 11 6.13 8.45 -18.04
N ARG A 12 5.19 8.60 -17.09
CA ARG A 12 4.08 9.58 -17.23
C ARG A 12 4.00 10.63 -16.13
N PHE A 13 4.62 10.40 -14.98
CA PHE A 13 4.42 11.20 -13.76
C PHE A 13 5.76 11.41 -13.05
N ASP A 14 6.54 12.40 -13.50
CA ASP A 14 7.77 12.82 -12.85
C ASP A 14 7.51 13.15 -11.35
N PRO A 15 8.07 12.39 -10.39
CA PRO A 15 7.82 12.60 -8.97
C PRO A 15 8.29 13.97 -8.46
N SER A 16 9.14 14.70 -9.20
CA SER A 16 9.51 16.09 -8.87
C SER A 16 8.40 17.11 -9.18
N GLN A 17 7.39 16.71 -9.95
CA GLN A 17 6.29 17.57 -10.40
C GLN A 17 4.92 17.10 -9.86
N TYR A 18 4.83 15.85 -9.40
CA TYR A 18 3.58 15.24 -8.96
C TYR A 18 3.74 14.59 -7.59
N ASN A 19 2.70 14.73 -6.76
CA ASN A 19 2.54 13.89 -5.59
C ASN A 19 1.96 12.53 -6.01
N VAL A 20 2.65 11.45 -5.67
CA VAL A 20 2.30 10.09 -6.05
C VAL A 20 1.70 9.35 -4.86
N TYR A 21 0.48 8.87 -5.04
CA TYR A 21 -0.28 8.10 -4.05
C TYR A 21 -0.64 6.74 -4.64
N VAL A 22 -0.20 5.67 -3.99
CA VAL A 22 -0.48 4.32 -4.46
C VAL A 22 -1.44 3.64 -3.48
N PHE A 23 -2.60 3.23 -3.98
CA PHE A 23 -3.55 2.40 -3.25
C PHE A 23 -3.61 1.02 -3.89
N TYR A 24 -3.14 0.01 -3.17
CA TYR A 24 -3.11 -1.38 -3.62
C TYR A 24 -4.22 -2.18 -2.95
N ALA A 25 -5.03 -2.87 -3.75
CA ALA A 25 -6.10 -3.74 -3.26
C ALA A 25 -5.81 -5.19 -3.64
N SER A 26 -5.82 -6.11 -2.67
CA SER A 26 -5.71 -7.55 -2.93
C SER A 26 -6.37 -8.39 -1.85
N ASP A 27 -6.47 -9.71 -2.07
CA ASP A 27 -6.85 -10.69 -1.04
C ASP A 27 -5.71 -11.06 -0.09
N GLY A 28 -4.49 -10.60 -0.38
CA GLY A 28 -3.31 -10.69 0.48
C GLY A 28 -2.36 -11.85 0.17
N ASP A 29 -2.70 -12.67 -0.82
CA ASP A 29 -1.85 -13.75 -1.28
C ASP A 29 -0.66 -13.21 -2.08
N ASN A 30 0.53 -13.76 -1.79
CA ASN A 30 1.73 -13.56 -2.57
C ASN A 30 2.49 -14.89 -2.66
N PHE A 31 2.85 -15.31 -3.88
CA PHE A 31 3.48 -16.61 -4.07
C PHE A 31 4.91 -16.59 -3.55
N ALA A 32 5.38 -17.73 -3.05
CA ALA A 32 6.72 -17.87 -2.49
C ALA A 32 7.84 -17.44 -3.46
N ALA A 33 7.64 -17.64 -4.76
CA ALA A 33 8.58 -17.24 -5.80
C ALA A 33 8.65 -15.71 -6.00
N ASP A 34 7.58 -14.98 -5.64
CA ASP A 34 7.43 -13.54 -5.89
C ASP A 34 7.79 -12.68 -4.67
N ARG A 35 8.01 -13.27 -3.49
CA ARG A 35 8.21 -12.54 -2.21
C ARG A 35 9.28 -11.47 -2.27
N GLU A 36 10.49 -11.88 -2.63
CA GLU A 36 11.65 -10.98 -2.66
C GLU A 36 11.48 -9.91 -3.74
N ALA A 37 10.92 -10.28 -4.89
CA ALA A 37 10.66 -9.34 -5.97
C ALA A 37 9.60 -8.31 -5.55
N SER A 38 8.48 -8.75 -4.98
CA SER A 38 7.41 -7.87 -4.47
C SER A 38 7.92 -6.93 -3.38
N LYS A 39 8.72 -7.44 -2.43
CA LYS A 39 9.32 -6.63 -1.38
C LYS A 39 10.26 -5.56 -1.94
N GLN A 40 11.14 -5.93 -2.87
CA GLN A 40 12.06 -4.98 -3.49
C GLN A 40 11.30 -3.91 -4.29
N ARG A 41 10.32 -4.32 -5.11
CA ARG A 41 9.54 -3.37 -5.92
C ARG A 41 8.66 -2.45 -5.08
N LEU A 42 8.12 -2.95 -3.97
CA LEU A 42 7.34 -2.11 -3.06
C LEU A 42 8.22 -1.08 -2.35
N LYS A 43 9.47 -1.44 -2.02
CA LYS A 43 10.48 -0.50 -1.53
C LYS A 43 10.86 0.54 -2.58
N ASP A 44 11.01 0.13 -3.85
CA ASP A 44 11.27 1.08 -4.94
C ASP A 44 10.10 2.05 -5.10
N LEU A 45 8.85 1.56 -5.00
CA LEU A 45 7.64 2.40 -5.03
C LEU A 45 7.58 3.36 -3.85
N SER A 46 7.94 2.91 -2.64
CA SER A 46 7.90 3.75 -1.46
C SER A 46 8.86 4.93 -1.54
N ALA A 47 10.00 4.76 -2.22
CA ALA A 47 10.98 5.82 -2.40
C ALA A 47 10.51 6.97 -3.30
N ILE A 48 9.50 6.73 -4.16
CA ILE A 48 8.99 7.71 -5.12
C ILE A 48 7.53 8.10 -4.88
N SER A 49 6.91 7.56 -3.83
CA SER A 49 5.52 7.81 -3.47
C SER A 49 5.45 8.64 -2.20
N ASN A 50 4.52 9.59 -2.16
CA ASN A 50 4.19 10.33 -0.94
C ASN A 50 3.49 9.45 0.08
N PHE A 51 2.73 8.45 -0.37
CA PHE A 51 2.05 7.52 0.51
C PHE A 51 1.72 6.19 -0.19
N LEU A 52 1.79 5.10 0.57
CA LEU A 52 1.36 3.76 0.16
C LEU A 52 0.20 3.24 1.04
N GLY A 53 -1.00 3.14 0.47
CA GLY A 53 -2.15 2.55 1.15
C GLY A 53 -2.42 1.13 0.67
N TYR A 54 -2.60 0.20 1.60
CA TYR A 54 -3.03 -1.17 1.30
C TYR A 54 -4.44 -1.42 1.80
N VAL A 55 -5.31 -1.96 0.93
CA VAL A 55 -6.62 -2.46 1.34
C VAL A 55 -6.71 -3.95 1.06
N GLU A 56 -7.09 -4.71 2.08
CA GLU A 56 -7.19 -6.15 1.99
C GLU A 56 -8.65 -6.59 1.97
N THR A 57 -9.06 -7.31 0.93
CA THR A 57 -10.37 -7.95 0.88
C THR A 57 -10.31 -9.25 1.67
N THR A 58 -10.62 -9.18 2.96
CA THR A 58 -10.57 -10.36 3.82
C THR A 58 -11.85 -11.19 3.69
N ARG A 59 -11.72 -12.52 3.53
CA ARG A 59 -12.88 -13.44 3.58
C ARG A 59 -13.13 -13.99 4.98
N ARG A 60 -12.17 -13.83 5.90
CA ARG A 60 -12.17 -14.46 7.23
C ARG A 60 -11.67 -13.44 8.26
N SER A 61 -12.50 -13.15 9.26
CA SER A 61 -12.19 -12.16 10.29
C SER A 61 -10.89 -12.41 11.06
N SER A 62 -10.45 -13.67 11.17
CA SER A 62 -9.19 -14.07 11.83
C SER A 62 -7.93 -13.66 11.07
N ASP A 63 -8.03 -13.47 9.75
CA ASP A 63 -6.87 -13.32 8.87
C ASP A 63 -6.66 -11.86 8.44
N ARG A 64 -7.45 -10.93 8.98
CA ARG A 64 -7.41 -9.50 8.67
C ARG A 64 -5.99 -8.95 8.82
N LEU A 65 -5.35 -8.58 7.70
CA LEU A 65 -3.98 -8.05 7.60
C LEU A 65 -2.88 -8.99 8.12
N ASN A 66 -3.21 -10.25 8.41
CA ASN A 66 -2.25 -11.28 8.80
C ASN A 66 -1.73 -12.08 7.59
N THR A 67 -2.11 -11.69 6.38
CA THR A 67 -1.60 -12.25 5.12
C THR A 67 -0.15 -11.83 4.90
N GLU A 68 0.47 -12.34 3.83
CA GLU A 68 1.82 -11.91 3.49
C GLU A 68 1.87 -10.43 3.10
N MET A 69 0.96 -9.98 2.23
CA MET A 69 0.93 -8.57 1.82
C MET A 69 0.56 -7.67 3.00
N GLY A 70 -0.37 -8.09 3.87
CA GLY A 70 -0.70 -7.37 5.09
C GLY A 70 0.51 -7.16 6.00
N ARG A 71 1.32 -8.21 6.21
CA ARG A 71 2.58 -8.09 6.97
C ARG A 71 3.59 -7.18 6.28
N LEU A 72 3.74 -7.28 4.96
CA LEU A 72 4.68 -6.45 4.22
C LEU A 72 4.35 -4.95 4.34
N PHE A 73 3.08 -4.57 4.22
CA PHE A 73 2.66 -3.17 4.40
C PHE A 73 2.73 -2.71 5.85
N LYS A 74 2.48 -3.61 6.81
CA LYS A 74 2.71 -3.34 8.23
C LYS A 74 4.19 -3.04 8.50
N ASP A 75 5.11 -3.85 7.99
CA ASP A 75 6.55 -3.63 8.16
C ASP A 75 7.00 -2.28 7.57
N LEU A 76 6.39 -1.85 6.46
CA LEU A 76 6.64 -0.51 5.89
C LEU A 76 6.15 0.61 6.80
N ALA A 77 4.93 0.48 7.32
CA ALA A 77 4.31 1.47 8.20
C ALA A 77 5.01 1.58 9.57
N GLU A 78 5.59 0.48 10.08
CA GLU A 78 6.41 0.49 11.29
C GLU A 78 7.81 1.11 11.06
N GLY A 79 8.24 1.25 9.80
CA GLY A 79 9.44 1.98 9.42
C GLY A 79 9.22 3.48 9.25
N GLU A 80 10.08 4.13 8.45
CA GLU A 80 9.97 5.55 8.11
C GLU A 80 9.16 5.81 6.82
N THR A 81 8.55 4.77 6.24
CA THR A 81 7.76 4.91 5.02
C THR A 81 6.34 5.39 5.37
N PRO A 82 5.83 6.47 4.74
CA PRO A 82 4.42 6.84 4.87
C PRO A 82 3.53 5.76 4.23
N ALA A 83 3.05 4.84 5.06
CA ALA A 83 2.21 3.74 4.64
C ALA A 83 1.20 3.38 5.72
N ASP A 84 0.06 2.82 5.31
CA ASP A 84 -0.93 2.23 6.22
C ASP A 84 -1.70 1.12 5.51
N SER A 85 -2.42 0.32 6.29
CA SER A 85 -3.23 -0.77 5.76
C SER A 85 -4.61 -0.85 6.42
N TYR A 86 -5.60 -1.30 5.65
CA TYR A 86 -6.99 -1.40 6.10
C TYR A 86 -7.64 -2.70 5.58
N ALA A 87 -8.25 -3.46 6.49
CA ALA A 87 -9.02 -4.64 6.10
C ALA A 87 -10.46 -4.28 5.75
N LEU A 88 -10.88 -4.58 4.53
CA LEU A 88 -12.24 -4.38 4.04
C LEU A 88 -13.12 -5.57 4.45
N GLY A 89 -14.23 -5.29 5.15
CA GLY A 89 -15.31 -6.22 5.44
C GLY A 89 -16.56 -5.99 4.59
N ALA A 90 -16.78 -4.77 4.09
CA ALA A 90 -17.87 -4.39 3.20
C ALA A 90 -17.41 -3.36 2.15
N GLN A 91 -18.28 -3.00 1.20
CA GLN A 91 -17.93 -2.04 0.14
C GLN A 91 -17.78 -0.62 0.71
N GLU A 92 -18.55 -0.27 1.73
CA GLU A 92 -18.53 1.04 2.38
C GLU A 92 -17.17 1.33 3.03
N ASP A 93 -16.48 0.29 3.51
CA ASP A 93 -15.17 0.36 4.15
C ASP A 93 -14.08 0.95 3.24
N VAL A 94 -14.27 0.92 1.90
CA VAL A 94 -13.33 1.54 0.95
C VAL A 94 -13.20 3.04 1.22
N TRP A 95 -14.33 3.71 1.50
CA TRP A 95 -14.32 5.14 1.79
C TRP A 95 -13.72 5.43 3.16
N ASP A 96 -13.96 4.55 4.13
CA ASP A 96 -13.35 4.68 5.46
C ASP A 96 -11.84 4.49 5.41
N ALA A 97 -11.35 3.55 4.60
CA ALA A 97 -9.93 3.35 4.34
C ALA A 97 -9.30 4.61 3.71
N ILE A 98 -9.89 5.13 2.64
CA ILE A 98 -9.38 6.34 1.96
C ILE A 98 -9.33 7.53 2.93
N ARG A 99 -10.41 7.78 3.68
CA ARG A 99 -10.45 8.88 4.67
C ARG A 99 -9.36 8.73 5.73
N ARG A 100 -9.18 7.52 6.25
CA ARG A 100 -8.15 7.22 7.25
C ARG A 100 -6.77 7.52 6.71
N PHE A 101 -6.43 7.03 5.51
CA PHE A 101 -5.12 7.23 4.90
C PHE A 101 -4.77 8.71 4.78
N PHE A 102 -5.68 9.54 4.25
CA PHE A 102 -5.42 10.97 4.09
C PHE A 102 -5.45 11.76 5.41
N THR A 103 -6.26 11.32 6.39
CA THR A 103 -6.33 12.00 7.71
C THR A 103 -5.07 11.73 8.54
N GLN A 104 -4.58 10.49 8.52
CA GLN A 104 -3.34 10.14 9.20
C GLN A 104 -2.14 10.86 8.57
N GLN A 105 -2.04 10.90 7.23
CA GLN A 105 -0.98 11.66 6.57
C GLN A 105 -0.98 13.13 6.99
N ALA A 106 -2.14 13.80 6.99
CA ALA A 106 -2.24 15.20 7.38
C ALA A 106 -1.75 15.45 8.82
N THR A 107 -1.85 14.46 9.71
CA THR A 107 -1.38 14.58 11.10
C THR A 107 0.13 14.35 11.24
N HIS A 108 0.76 13.68 10.26
CA HIS A 108 2.20 13.42 10.24
C HIS A 108 3.03 14.55 9.60
N GLU A 109 2.38 15.50 8.93
CA GLU A 109 3.02 16.67 8.28
C GLU A 109 3.10 17.92 9.20
N ASP A 110 2.52 17.86 10.40
CA ASP A 110 2.60 18.89 11.46
C ASP A 110 3.67 18.56 12.52
#